data_AF-L9XQF3-F1
#
_entry.id   AF-L9XQF3-F1
#
_cell.length_a   1.000
_cell.length_b   1.000
_cell.length_c   1.000
_cell.angle_alpha   90.00
_cell.angle_beta   90.00
_cell.angle_gamma   90.00
#
_symmetry.space_group_name_H-M   'P 1'
#
loop_
_entity.id
_entity.type
_entity.pdbx_description
1 polymer ?
#
loop_
_entity_poly.entity_id
_entity_poly.type
_entity_poly.pdbx_seq_one_letter_code
_entity_poly.pdbx_strand_id
1 'polypeptide(L)'
;MARPLRFRYSPARWSEQRVRQEILGPLRSNIGARAVAPRFDIGADWETHRFEMQNGDLALFARNGEEAYWMGNTETPSALWKTDKFGWQNVPYHVARWSQRELLATLHEVDPWLEDYPYLSWFFLPVFMSKDGRESTRAFFREHAAGFPDAGRRESTQFFEEFLETGVLDEYRHVMAGKLGTSDHVDRVRMSAAMGEFVAAKILTDAGYEVTPEIEVTTGHSLDYRAEDEGTNRLVEVTRPQPPGNRVAAGPVAAVRDTAETKTDGQLAEHGGGAVLFVDCSSFREDAWAAVRGERPDLRHRPAVVYRARPDGRVEGYRKGSVPLELGDAIEFVD
;
A
#
# COMPACT_ATOMS: atom_id res chain seq x y z
N MET A 1 4.59 6.83 -15.82
CA MET A 1 4.17 6.59 -14.44
C MET A 1 4.41 5.14 -14.08
N ALA A 2 5.29 4.93 -13.12
CA ALA A 2 5.47 3.66 -12.45
C ALA A 2 4.12 3.17 -11.91
N ARG A 3 3.84 1.87 -12.02
CA ARG A 3 2.60 1.26 -11.52
C ARG A 3 2.97 -0.05 -10.80
N PRO A 4 2.13 -0.52 -9.86
CA PRO A 4 2.33 -1.82 -9.24
C PRO A 4 2.46 -2.94 -10.28
N LEU A 5 3.12 -4.03 -9.88
CA LEU A 5 3.23 -5.24 -10.70
C LEU A 5 1.86 -5.69 -11.21
N ARG A 6 1.80 -5.95 -12.52
CA ARG A 6 0.63 -6.42 -13.24
C ARG A 6 1.06 -7.37 -14.34
N PHE A 7 0.21 -8.34 -14.63
CA PHE A 7 0.42 -9.27 -15.72
C PHE A 7 0.21 -8.56 -17.05
N ARG A 8 0.99 -8.95 -18.05
CA ARG A 8 0.73 -8.66 -19.45
C ARG A 8 0.24 -9.93 -20.12
N TYR A 9 -0.86 -9.80 -20.84
CA TYR A 9 -1.50 -10.91 -21.54
C TYR A 9 -1.10 -10.98 -23.00
N SER A 10 -0.82 -12.19 -23.48
CA SER A 10 -0.62 -12.47 -24.90
C SER A 10 -1.56 -13.59 -25.33
N PRO A 11 -2.54 -13.33 -26.22
CA PRO A 11 -3.41 -14.37 -26.78
C PRO A 11 -2.72 -15.16 -27.91
N ALA A 12 -1.40 -15.04 -28.05
CA ALA A 12 -0.64 -15.69 -29.10
C ALA A 12 -0.05 -17.00 -28.61
N ARG A 13 0.14 -17.94 -29.53
CA ARG A 13 0.95 -19.13 -29.25
C ARG A 13 2.42 -18.77 -29.11
N TRP A 14 3.05 -19.36 -28.09
CA TRP A 14 4.47 -19.19 -27.81
C TRP A 14 5.17 -20.54 -27.86
N SER A 15 6.08 -20.71 -28.83
CA SER A 15 7.00 -21.84 -28.82
C SER A 15 8.21 -21.53 -27.96
N GLU A 16 8.92 -22.56 -27.51
CA GLU A 16 10.20 -22.41 -26.81
C GLU A 16 11.20 -21.55 -27.59
N GLN A 17 11.30 -21.78 -28.91
CA GLN A 17 12.16 -20.99 -29.78
C GLN A 17 11.76 -19.51 -29.78
N ARG A 18 10.46 -19.22 -29.81
CA ARG A 18 9.94 -17.86 -29.80
C ARG A 18 10.25 -17.15 -28.48
N VAL A 19 10.07 -17.82 -27.35
CA VAL A 19 10.46 -17.27 -26.03
C VAL A 19 11.95 -16.91 -26.02
N ARG A 20 12.81 -17.78 -26.54
CA ARG A 20 14.26 -17.51 -26.60
C ARG A 20 14.60 -16.32 -27.49
N GLN A 21 13.96 -16.21 -28.65
CA GLN A 21 14.28 -15.17 -29.63
C GLN A 21 13.65 -13.81 -29.32
N GLU A 22 12.39 -13.79 -28.87
CA GLU A 22 11.59 -12.56 -28.71
C GLU A 22 11.57 -12.05 -27.26
N ILE A 23 11.88 -12.87 -26.27
CA ILE A 23 11.93 -12.47 -24.85
C ILE A 23 13.38 -12.51 -24.33
N LEU A 24 13.99 -13.70 -24.28
CA LEU A 24 15.31 -13.86 -23.64
C LEU A 24 16.42 -13.14 -24.40
N GLY A 25 16.46 -13.23 -25.74
CA GLY A 25 17.48 -12.60 -26.57
C GLY A 25 17.58 -11.08 -26.34
N PRO A 26 16.46 -10.32 -26.47
CA PRO A 26 16.43 -8.89 -26.19
C PRO A 26 16.84 -8.54 -24.76
N LEU A 27 16.30 -9.24 -23.75
CA LEU A 27 16.64 -8.99 -22.35
C LEU A 27 18.11 -9.30 -22.05
N ARG A 28 18.65 -10.37 -22.65
CA ARG A 28 20.07 -10.72 -22.51
C ARG A 28 20.97 -9.66 -23.12
N SER A 29 20.64 -9.20 -24.32
CA SER A 29 21.43 -8.17 -25.01
C SER A 29 21.40 -6.82 -24.31
N ASN A 30 20.27 -6.47 -23.68
CA ASN A 30 20.06 -5.16 -23.07
C ASN A 30 20.53 -5.09 -21.61
N ILE A 31 20.16 -6.09 -20.80
CA ILE A 31 20.34 -6.09 -19.33
C ILE A 31 20.92 -7.41 -18.79
N GLY A 32 21.54 -8.20 -19.66
CA GLY A 32 22.30 -9.38 -19.25
C GLY A 32 21.48 -10.55 -18.73
N ALA A 33 20.19 -10.62 -19.06
CA ALA A 33 19.29 -11.67 -18.61
C ALA A 33 19.77 -13.11 -18.89
N ARG A 34 19.57 -13.96 -17.90
CA ARG A 34 19.77 -15.42 -17.95
C ARG A 34 18.46 -16.13 -17.72
N ALA A 35 18.23 -17.20 -18.47
CA ALA A 35 17.15 -18.12 -18.16
C ALA A 35 17.64 -19.08 -17.07
N VAL A 36 16.85 -19.22 -16.01
CA VAL A 36 17.11 -20.12 -14.90
C VAL A 36 15.88 -21.02 -14.69
N ALA A 37 16.07 -22.14 -14.00
CA ALA A 37 14.95 -23.00 -13.66
C ALA A 37 14.00 -22.27 -12.68
N PRO A 38 12.68 -22.26 -12.92
CA PRO A 38 11.70 -21.87 -11.92
C PRO A 38 11.87 -22.71 -10.64
N ARG A 39 11.70 -22.09 -9.48
CA ARG A 39 11.78 -22.72 -8.16
C ARG A 39 10.54 -23.56 -7.86
N PHE A 40 9.41 -23.16 -8.43
CA PHE A 40 8.13 -23.76 -8.17
C PHE A 40 7.48 -24.25 -9.46
N ASP A 41 6.88 -25.44 -9.37
CA ASP A 41 5.99 -25.93 -10.41
C ASP A 41 4.66 -25.15 -10.39
N ILE A 42 4.18 -24.84 -11.59
CA ILE A 42 2.88 -24.22 -11.85
C ILE A 42 1.77 -25.27 -11.94
N GLY A 43 2.10 -26.49 -12.39
CA GLY A 43 1.16 -27.56 -12.71
C GLY A 43 0.30 -27.29 -13.96
N ALA A 44 -0.67 -28.17 -14.20
CA ALA A 44 -1.56 -28.15 -15.37
C ALA A 44 -0.81 -28.19 -16.71
N ASP A 45 -1.30 -27.50 -17.74
CA ASP A 45 -0.78 -27.46 -19.10
C ASP A 45 0.17 -26.26 -19.34
N TRP A 46 0.76 -25.73 -18.28
CA TRP A 46 1.57 -24.52 -18.32
C TRP A 46 3.07 -24.81 -18.33
N GLU A 47 3.77 -24.10 -19.22
CA GLU A 47 5.23 -24.06 -19.27
C GLU A 47 5.73 -22.70 -18.77
N THR A 48 6.68 -22.73 -17.84
CA THR A 48 7.16 -21.54 -17.12
C THR A 48 8.61 -21.23 -17.41
N HIS A 49 8.91 -19.94 -17.46
CA HIS A 49 10.23 -19.39 -17.69
C HIS A 49 10.53 -18.35 -16.62
N ARG A 50 11.71 -18.47 -16.01
CA ARG A 50 12.26 -17.51 -15.06
C ARG A 50 13.49 -16.85 -15.66
N PHE A 51 13.49 -15.53 -15.69
CA PHE A 51 14.57 -14.72 -16.21
C PHE A 51 15.15 -13.84 -15.10
N GLU A 52 16.45 -13.96 -14.86
CA GLU A 52 17.17 -13.15 -13.88
C GLU A 52 18.18 -12.25 -14.60
N MET A 53 18.14 -10.97 -14.27
CA MET A 53 18.90 -9.92 -14.93
C MET A 53 20.14 -9.58 -14.09
N GLN A 54 21.17 -9.02 -14.73
CA GLN A 54 22.41 -8.68 -14.02
C GLN A 54 22.24 -7.58 -12.98
N ASN A 55 21.23 -6.73 -13.16
CA ASN A 55 20.88 -5.65 -12.23
C ASN A 55 20.00 -6.11 -11.06
N GLY A 56 19.76 -7.43 -10.92
CA GLY A 56 18.89 -8.00 -9.89
C GLY A 56 17.40 -7.99 -10.23
N ASP A 57 17.00 -7.53 -11.42
CA ASP A 57 15.62 -7.68 -11.87
C ASP A 57 15.27 -9.15 -12.14
N LEU A 58 13.98 -9.45 -12.02
CA LEU A 58 13.34 -10.72 -12.25
C LEU A 58 12.17 -10.54 -13.21
N ALA A 59 12.03 -11.49 -14.12
CA ALA A 59 10.78 -11.70 -14.85
C ALA A 59 10.38 -13.16 -14.94
N LEU A 60 9.08 -13.33 -15.07
CA LEU A 60 8.36 -14.58 -15.08
C LEU A 60 7.47 -14.59 -16.33
N PHE A 61 7.50 -15.71 -17.05
CA PHE A 61 6.66 -15.92 -18.21
C PHE A 61 6.04 -17.30 -18.14
N ALA A 62 4.72 -17.36 -18.15
CA ALA A 62 3.96 -18.61 -18.20
C ALA A 62 3.22 -18.68 -19.53
N ARG A 63 3.28 -19.82 -20.22
CA ARG A 63 2.57 -20.05 -21.48
C ARG A 63 1.90 -21.41 -21.50
N ASN A 64 0.81 -21.53 -22.24
CA ASN A 64 0.24 -22.81 -22.64
C ASN A 64 0.05 -22.84 -24.17
N GLY A 65 -0.76 -23.77 -24.68
CA GLY A 65 -1.01 -23.94 -26.11
C GLY A 65 -1.82 -22.82 -26.78
N GLU A 66 -2.31 -21.84 -26.02
CA GLU A 66 -3.26 -20.82 -26.49
C GLU A 66 -2.85 -19.41 -26.09
N GLU A 67 -2.34 -19.23 -24.87
CA GLU A 67 -2.09 -17.93 -24.27
C GLU A 67 -0.81 -17.90 -23.44
N ALA A 68 -0.39 -16.69 -23.07
CA ALA A 68 0.73 -16.48 -22.18
C ALA A 68 0.58 -15.22 -21.32
N TYR A 69 1.24 -15.25 -20.16
CA TYR A 69 1.29 -14.18 -19.18
C TYR A 69 2.73 -13.83 -18.83
N TRP A 70 3.02 -12.54 -18.82
CA TRP A 70 4.31 -11.97 -18.42
C TRP A 70 4.17 -11.13 -17.16
N MET A 71 5.06 -11.31 -16.20
CA MET A 71 5.20 -10.51 -15.00
C MET A 71 6.67 -10.22 -14.75
N GLY A 72 7.05 -8.98 -14.44
CA GLY A 72 8.43 -8.71 -14.09
C GLY A 72 8.67 -7.28 -13.67
N ASN A 73 9.76 -7.08 -12.94
CA ASN A 73 10.18 -5.79 -12.41
C ASN A 73 11.25 -5.13 -13.28
N THR A 74 11.15 -5.37 -14.60
CA THR A 74 12.15 -4.98 -15.58
C THR A 74 11.51 -4.31 -16.80
N GLU A 75 12.32 -4.00 -17.81
CA GLU A 75 11.80 -3.62 -19.13
C GLU A 75 10.95 -4.74 -19.75
N THR A 76 9.75 -4.38 -20.23
CA THR A 76 8.92 -5.33 -20.97
C THR A 76 9.50 -5.55 -22.37
N PRO A 77 9.74 -6.80 -22.81
CA PRO A 77 10.13 -7.08 -24.20
C PRO A 77 9.16 -6.50 -25.22
N SER A 78 9.66 -6.07 -26.37
CA SER A 78 8.85 -5.40 -27.40
C SER A 78 7.74 -6.28 -27.99
N ALA A 79 7.98 -7.59 -28.06
CA ALA A 79 6.97 -8.58 -28.47
C ALA A 79 5.75 -8.63 -27.53
N LEU A 80 5.86 -8.06 -26.33
CA LEU A 80 4.80 -7.96 -25.33
C LEU A 80 4.35 -6.51 -25.11
N TRP A 81 4.73 -5.57 -25.99
CA TRP A 81 4.17 -4.22 -25.97
C TRP A 81 2.74 -4.22 -26.48
N LYS A 82 1.96 -3.20 -26.08
CA LYS A 82 0.54 -3.02 -26.43
C LYS A 82 -0.37 -4.20 -26.03
N THR A 83 0.10 -5.05 -25.12
CA THR A 83 -0.69 -6.09 -24.47
C THR A 83 -1.55 -5.50 -23.36
N ASP A 84 -2.71 -6.12 -23.15
CA ASP A 84 -3.59 -5.83 -22.02
C ASP A 84 -2.90 -6.15 -20.70
N LYS A 85 -3.26 -5.38 -19.66
CA LYS A 85 -2.70 -5.51 -18.32
C LYS A 85 -3.73 -6.01 -17.34
N PHE A 86 -3.41 -7.08 -16.63
CA PHE A 86 -4.30 -7.73 -15.68
C PHE A 86 -3.75 -7.70 -14.26
N GLY A 87 -4.67 -7.57 -13.29
CA GLY A 87 -4.37 -7.73 -11.87
C GLY A 87 -4.29 -9.20 -11.47
N TRP A 88 -3.92 -9.47 -10.21
CA TRP A 88 -3.71 -10.82 -9.70
C TRP A 88 -4.95 -11.71 -9.74
N GLN A 89 -6.15 -11.13 -9.58
CA GLN A 89 -7.42 -11.85 -9.61
C GLN A 89 -7.98 -12.06 -11.03
N ASN A 90 -7.40 -11.38 -12.03
CA ASN A 90 -7.91 -11.37 -13.41
C ASN A 90 -7.08 -12.26 -14.35
N VAL A 91 -6.27 -13.17 -13.80
CA VAL A 91 -5.49 -14.16 -14.53
C VAL A 91 -5.76 -15.56 -13.95
N PRO A 92 -5.45 -16.65 -14.66
CA PRO A 92 -5.66 -17.99 -14.14
C PRO A 92 -4.94 -18.20 -12.79
N TYR A 93 -5.64 -18.84 -11.85
CA TYR A 93 -5.17 -19.00 -10.47
C TYR A 93 -3.77 -19.60 -10.37
N HIS A 94 -3.44 -20.62 -11.18
CA HIS A 94 -2.13 -21.25 -11.15
C HIS A 94 -1.01 -20.28 -11.61
N VAL A 95 -1.27 -19.41 -12.60
CA VAL A 95 -0.32 -18.36 -13.04
C VAL A 95 -0.10 -17.34 -11.94
N ALA A 96 -1.17 -16.84 -11.33
CA ALA A 96 -1.10 -15.88 -10.23
C ALA A 96 -0.32 -16.47 -9.04
N ARG A 97 -0.71 -17.67 -8.58
CA ARG A 97 -0.10 -18.36 -7.44
C ARG A 97 1.37 -18.67 -7.69
N TRP A 98 1.72 -19.23 -8.84
CA TRP A 98 3.11 -19.51 -9.20
C TRP A 98 3.95 -18.23 -9.18
N SER A 99 3.46 -17.17 -9.82
CA SER A 99 4.16 -15.90 -9.89
C SER A 99 4.37 -15.29 -8.50
N GLN A 100 3.36 -15.34 -7.62
CA GLN A 100 3.48 -14.87 -6.24
C GLN A 100 4.55 -15.65 -5.47
N ARG A 101 4.60 -16.99 -5.60
CA ARG A 101 5.61 -17.81 -4.93
C ARG A 101 7.03 -17.49 -5.39
N GLU A 102 7.23 -17.40 -6.70
CA GLU A 102 8.53 -17.02 -7.28
C GLU A 102 9.00 -15.65 -6.83
N LEU A 103 8.10 -14.66 -6.83
CA LEU A 103 8.41 -13.29 -6.43
C LEU A 103 8.65 -13.17 -4.92
N LEU A 104 7.85 -13.83 -4.08
CA LEU A 104 8.03 -13.84 -2.63
C LEU A 104 9.35 -14.51 -2.24
N ALA A 105 9.65 -15.68 -2.80
CA ALA A 105 10.92 -16.35 -2.53
C ALA A 105 12.13 -15.49 -2.97
N THR A 106 11.99 -14.71 -4.03
CA THR A 106 13.04 -13.78 -4.47
C THR A 106 13.12 -12.55 -3.56
N LEU A 107 11.98 -12.00 -3.15
CA LEU A 107 11.90 -10.88 -2.20
C LEU A 107 12.61 -11.24 -0.89
N HIS A 108 12.33 -12.42 -0.36
CA HIS A 108 12.89 -12.96 0.87
C HIS A 108 14.38 -13.26 0.75
N GLU A 109 14.85 -13.72 -0.40
CA GLU A 109 16.30 -13.86 -0.62
C GLU A 109 17.05 -12.51 -0.65
N VAL A 110 16.44 -11.48 -1.26
CA VAL A 110 17.05 -10.15 -1.37
C VAL A 110 16.94 -9.36 -0.06
N ASP A 111 15.82 -9.47 0.65
CA ASP A 111 15.55 -8.81 1.92
C ASP A 111 15.04 -9.84 2.96
N PRO A 112 15.94 -10.66 3.55
CA PRO A 112 15.55 -11.77 4.44
C PRO A 112 14.77 -11.35 5.68
N TRP A 113 14.89 -10.09 6.09
CA TRP A 113 14.13 -9.55 7.22
C TRP A 113 12.61 -9.53 6.96
N LEU A 114 12.16 -9.60 5.71
CA LEU A 114 10.75 -9.68 5.34
C LEU A 114 10.16 -11.09 5.52
N GLU A 115 10.98 -12.13 5.70
CA GLU A 115 10.50 -13.49 5.97
C GLU A 115 9.71 -13.58 7.28
N ASP A 116 10.08 -12.76 8.27
CA ASP A 116 9.40 -12.65 9.56
C ASP A 116 8.01 -11.97 9.44
N TYR A 117 7.69 -11.38 8.28
CA TYR A 117 6.45 -10.61 8.03
C TYR A 117 5.74 -11.09 6.74
N PRO A 118 5.22 -12.33 6.72
CA PRO A 118 4.61 -12.92 5.52
C PRO A 118 3.37 -12.19 5.01
N TYR A 119 2.49 -11.66 5.88
CA TYR A 119 1.27 -10.98 5.45
C TYR A 119 1.60 -9.64 4.79
N LEU A 120 2.51 -8.86 5.38
CA LEU A 120 3.05 -7.62 4.84
C LEU A 120 3.81 -7.86 3.53
N SER A 121 4.65 -8.90 3.48
CA SER A 121 5.38 -9.30 2.27
C SER A 121 4.43 -9.64 1.13
N TRP A 122 3.39 -10.43 1.42
CA TRP A 122 2.37 -10.78 0.44
C TRP A 122 1.60 -9.53 0.04
N PHE A 123 1.03 -8.77 0.98
CA PHE A 123 0.19 -7.63 0.70
C PHE A 123 0.89 -6.60 -0.21
N PHE A 124 2.10 -6.18 0.16
CA PHE A 124 2.89 -5.18 -0.57
C PHE A 124 3.78 -5.74 -1.68
N LEU A 125 3.76 -7.05 -1.96
CA LEU A 125 4.47 -7.65 -3.10
C LEU A 125 4.34 -6.86 -4.41
N PRO A 126 3.16 -6.30 -4.78
CA PRO A 126 3.02 -5.54 -6.02
C PRO A 126 3.93 -4.31 -6.13
N VAL A 127 4.33 -3.73 -5.00
CA VAL A 127 5.21 -2.55 -4.93
C VAL A 127 6.63 -2.88 -4.47
N PHE A 128 6.78 -3.83 -3.52
CA PHE A 128 8.07 -4.35 -3.07
C PHE A 128 8.87 -5.06 -4.16
N MET A 129 8.19 -5.58 -5.17
CA MET A 129 8.81 -6.16 -6.35
C MET A 129 8.51 -5.34 -7.60
N SER A 130 8.03 -4.10 -7.52
CA SER A 130 7.86 -3.26 -8.70
C SER A 130 9.21 -2.74 -9.23
N LYS A 131 9.29 -2.47 -10.55
CA LYS A 131 10.52 -1.97 -11.19
C LYS A 131 11.05 -0.72 -10.50
N ASP A 132 10.19 0.29 -10.40
CA ASP A 132 10.61 1.61 -9.91
C ASP A 132 10.42 1.72 -8.39
N GLY A 133 9.51 0.96 -7.76
CA GLY A 133 9.19 1.10 -6.34
C GLY A 133 9.95 0.20 -5.38
N ARG A 134 10.57 -0.89 -5.83
CA ARG A 134 11.10 -1.91 -4.90
C ARG A 134 12.10 -1.35 -3.89
N GLU A 135 13.01 -0.48 -4.33
CA GLU A 135 14.05 0.04 -3.44
C GLU A 135 13.44 1.03 -2.45
N SER A 136 12.64 1.98 -2.93
CA SER A 136 12.06 3.02 -2.08
C SER A 136 11.05 2.47 -1.07
N THR A 137 10.18 1.54 -1.48
CA THR A 137 9.15 0.98 -0.61
C THR A 137 9.76 0.09 0.47
N ARG A 138 10.72 -0.77 0.13
CA ARG A 138 11.43 -1.59 1.12
C ARG A 138 12.29 -0.72 2.05
N ALA A 139 12.96 0.30 1.51
CA ALA A 139 13.71 1.27 2.32
C ALA A 139 12.80 2.06 3.28
N PHE A 140 11.58 2.41 2.88
CA PHE A 140 10.64 3.11 3.74
C PHE A 140 10.29 2.32 5.02
N PHE A 141 10.02 1.02 4.89
CA PHE A 141 9.84 0.16 6.08
C PHE A 141 11.16 -0.01 6.83
N ARG A 142 12.26 -0.30 6.13
CA ARG A 142 13.54 -0.65 6.73
C ARG A 142 14.21 0.50 7.48
N GLU A 143 14.12 1.71 6.95
CA GLU A 143 14.91 2.88 7.36
C GLU A 143 14.06 4.02 7.92
N HIS A 144 12.74 4.00 7.70
CA HIS A 144 11.83 5.08 8.12
C HIS A 144 10.66 4.58 8.95
N ALA A 145 10.75 3.35 9.47
CA ALA A 145 9.77 2.76 10.39
C ALA A 145 8.32 2.95 9.90
N ALA A 146 8.13 2.84 8.59
CA ALA A 146 6.84 3.01 7.93
C ALA A 146 6.08 4.31 8.29
N GLY A 147 6.81 5.38 8.64
CA GLY A 147 6.26 6.68 8.98
C GLY A 147 6.02 6.92 10.47
N PHE A 148 6.43 5.99 11.36
CA PHE A 148 6.42 6.19 12.82
C PHE A 148 7.78 6.73 13.29
N PRO A 149 7.90 8.02 13.67
CA PRO A 149 9.20 8.65 13.92
C PRO A 149 9.89 8.20 15.21
N ASP A 150 9.15 7.63 16.17
CA ASP A 150 9.64 7.23 17.49
C ASP A 150 9.72 5.69 17.65
N ALA A 151 9.68 4.95 16.55
CA ALA A 151 9.68 3.49 16.55
C ALA A 151 10.84 2.90 15.74
N GLY A 152 11.21 1.67 16.09
CA GLY A 152 12.13 0.87 15.28
C GLY A 152 11.45 0.20 14.10
N ARG A 153 12.26 -0.31 13.15
CA ARG A 153 11.78 -1.12 12.03
C ARG A 153 10.91 -2.30 12.47
N ARG A 154 11.36 -3.07 13.47
CA ARG A 154 10.66 -4.28 13.92
C ARG A 154 9.26 -3.97 14.44
N GLU A 155 9.16 -3.06 15.39
CA GLU A 155 7.87 -2.67 16.00
C GLU A 155 6.91 -2.10 14.95
N SER A 156 7.36 -1.16 14.12
CA SER A 156 6.51 -0.58 13.06
C SER A 156 6.08 -1.58 12.00
N THR A 157 6.95 -2.51 11.61
CA THR A 157 6.58 -3.56 10.63
C THR A 157 5.62 -4.56 11.26
N GLN A 158 5.86 -4.95 12.52
CA GLN A 158 4.97 -5.85 13.27
C GLN A 158 3.56 -5.28 13.40
N PHE A 159 3.43 -3.98 13.69
CA PHE A 159 2.13 -3.30 13.74
C PHE A 159 1.30 -3.50 12.45
N PHE A 160 1.94 -3.36 11.28
CA PHE A 160 1.25 -3.57 10.01
C PHE A 160 1.09 -5.05 9.68
N GLU A 161 2.02 -5.91 10.08
CA GLU A 161 1.89 -7.36 9.93
C GLU A 161 0.65 -7.89 10.64
N GLU A 162 0.46 -7.54 11.92
CA GLU A 162 -0.68 -7.98 12.73
C GLU A 162 -2.00 -7.46 12.17
N PHE A 163 -2.02 -6.23 11.67
CA PHE A 163 -3.21 -5.70 11.00
C PHE A 163 -3.52 -6.46 9.70
N LEU A 164 -2.52 -6.69 8.86
CA LEU A 164 -2.70 -7.37 7.58
C LEU A 164 -3.03 -8.86 7.74
N GLU A 165 -2.60 -9.49 8.84
CA GLU A 165 -2.99 -10.86 9.20
C GLU A 165 -4.51 -11.04 9.33
N THR A 166 -5.24 -9.97 9.68
CA THR A 166 -6.71 -10.03 9.77
C THR A 166 -7.40 -10.31 8.43
N GLY A 167 -6.72 -10.04 7.31
CA GLY A 167 -7.25 -10.21 5.96
C GLY A 167 -8.29 -9.18 5.53
N VAL A 168 -8.60 -8.18 6.36
CA VAL A 168 -9.70 -7.21 6.11
C VAL A 168 -9.52 -6.40 4.82
N LEU A 169 -8.28 -6.23 4.37
CA LEU A 169 -7.96 -5.50 3.13
C LEU A 169 -7.57 -6.42 1.94
N ASP A 170 -7.67 -7.74 2.07
CA ASP A 170 -7.14 -8.68 1.08
C ASP A 170 -7.79 -8.54 -0.30
N GLU A 171 -9.11 -8.30 -0.34
CA GLU A 171 -9.85 -8.06 -1.57
C GLU A 171 -9.36 -6.78 -2.28
N TYR A 172 -8.95 -5.79 -1.50
CA TYR A 172 -8.53 -4.47 -1.96
C TYR A 172 -7.01 -4.34 -2.13
N ARG A 173 -6.26 -5.42 -1.93
CA ARG A 173 -4.79 -5.44 -1.90
C ARG A 173 -4.13 -4.69 -3.04
N HIS A 174 -4.60 -4.86 -4.28
CA HIS A 174 -3.96 -4.20 -5.43
C HIS A 174 -4.05 -2.68 -5.35
N VAL A 175 -5.20 -2.17 -4.91
CA VAL A 175 -5.49 -0.75 -4.76
C VAL A 175 -4.69 -0.20 -3.58
N MET A 176 -4.84 -0.81 -2.41
CA MET A 176 -4.24 -0.36 -1.16
C MET A 176 -2.71 -0.45 -1.17
N ALA A 177 -2.12 -1.57 -1.64
CA ALA A 177 -0.67 -1.65 -1.80
C ALA A 177 -0.15 -0.61 -2.81
N GLY A 178 -0.96 -0.30 -3.82
CA GLY A 178 -0.64 0.72 -4.83
C GLY A 178 -0.54 2.14 -4.28
N LYS A 179 -1.23 2.46 -3.18
CA LYS A 179 -1.18 3.79 -2.53
C LYS A 179 0.22 4.14 -1.99
N LEU A 180 0.92 3.15 -1.44
CA LEU A 180 2.33 3.32 -1.03
C LEU A 180 3.19 3.76 -2.21
N GLY A 181 2.85 3.26 -3.40
CA GLY A 181 3.34 3.70 -4.68
C GLY A 181 4.64 3.06 -5.15
N THR A 182 5.10 3.54 -6.30
CA THR A 182 6.20 2.91 -7.04
C THR A 182 7.24 3.92 -7.52
N SER A 183 7.55 4.92 -6.70
CA SER A 183 8.58 5.92 -7.02
C SER A 183 9.99 5.34 -6.84
N ASP A 184 10.97 5.81 -7.62
CA ASP A 184 12.38 5.39 -7.47
C ASP A 184 13.09 5.98 -6.24
N HIS A 185 12.46 6.96 -5.60
CA HIS A 185 12.93 7.59 -4.38
C HIS A 185 11.90 7.46 -3.26
N VAL A 186 12.39 7.51 -2.01
CA VAL A 186 11.53 7.53 -0.83
C VAL A 186 10.85 8.89 -0.73
N ASP A 187 9.55 8.92 -1.00
CA ASP A 187 8.68 10.05 -0.71
C ASP A 187 8.01 9.84 0.65
N ARG A 188 8.67 10.33 1.71
CA ARG A 188 8.19 10.13 3.09
C ARG A 188 6.82 10.76 3.34
N VAL A 189 6.49 11.86 2.67
CA VAL A 189 5.21 12.56 2.85
C VAL A 189 4.08 11.67 2.34
N ARG A 190 4.18 11.26 1.08
CA ARG A 190 3.17 10.44 0.41
C ARG A 190 3.09 9.04 1.00
N MET A 191 4.23 8.40 1.28
CA MET A 191 4.26 7.05 1.84
C MET A 191 3.70 7.03 3.27
N SER A 192 4.01 8.04 4.10
CA SER A 192 3.40 8.15 5.43
C SER A 192 1.90 8.42 5.33
N ALA A 193 1.46 9.29 4.42
CA ALA A 193 0.03 9.52 4.20
C ALA A 193 -0.70 8.22 3.82
N ALA A 194 -0.15 7.44 2.89
CA ALA A 194 -0.68 6.13 2.52
C ALA A 194 -0.75 5.19 3.74
N MET A 195 0.30 5.10 4.57
CA MET A 195 0.26 4.29 5.78
C MET A 195 -0.72 4.82 6.84
N GLY A 196 -1.04 6.12 6.83
CA GLY A 196 -2.05 6.68 7.72
C GLY A 196 -3.45 6.13 7.45
N GLU A 197 -3.74 5.80 6.18
CA GLU A 197 -4.97 5.10 5.83
C GLU A 197 -5.02 3.67 6.38
N PHE A 198 -3.90 2.95 6.43
CA PHE A 198 -3.85 1.62 7.07
C PHE A 198 -4.07 1.72 8.58
N VAL A 199 -3.54 2.77 9.23
CA VAL A 199 -3.80 3.04 10.64
C VAL A 199 -5.29 3.33 10.87
N ALA A 200 -5.92 4.13 10.01
CA ALA A 200 -7.36 4.40 10.10
C ALA A 200 -8.20 3.12 9.91
N ALA A 201 -7.88 2.30 8.90
CA ALA A 201 -8.55 1.02 8.68
C ALA A 201 -8.40 0.08 9.87
N LYS A 202 -7.20 0.01 10.48
CA LYS A 202 -6.99 -0.75 11.71
C LYS A 202 -7.88 -0.26 12.85
N ILE A 203 -7.91 1.05 13.11
CA ILE A 203 -8.77 1.64 14.15
C ILE A 203 -10.24 1.31 13.94
N LEU A 204 -10.73 1.43 12.70
CA LEU A 204 -12.11 1.11 12.37
C LEU A 204 -12.40 -0.39 12.55
N THR A 205 -11.47 -1.25 12.14
CA THR A 205 -11.59 -2.71 12.30
C THR A 205 -11.56 -3.12 13.78
N ASP A 206 -10.65 -2.55 14.57
CA ASP A 206 -10.54 -2.78 16.01
C ASP A 206 -11.81 -2.31 16.75
N ALA A 207 -12.51 -1.28 16.23
CA ALA A 207 -13.80 -0.82 16.73
C ALA A 207 -14.99 -1.65 16.21
N GLY A 208 -14.76 -2.72 15.45
CA GLY A 208 -15.79 -3.64 14.98
C GLY A 208 -16.47 -3.27 13.67
N TYR A 209 -15.95 -2.27 12.92
CA TYR A 209 -16.49 -1.89 11.62
C TYR A 209 -15.89 -2.72 10.49
N GLU A 210 -16.73 -3.13 9.54
CA GLU A 210 -16.28 -3.54 8.21
C GLU A 210 -15.80 -2.31 7.43
N VAL A 211 -14.64 -2.41 6.77
CA VAL A 211 -14.05 -1.30 6.03
C VAL A 211 -14.00 -1.59 4.54
N THR A 212 -14.56 -0.67 3.75
CA THR A 212 -14.42 -0.67 2.28
C THR A 212 -13.62 0.56 1.85
N PRO A 213 -12.42 0.40 1.24
CA PRO A 213 -11.62 1.52 0.77
C PRO A 213 -12.10 2.10 -0.56
N GLU A 214 -11.65 3.32 -0.88
CA GLU A 214 -11.80 3.97 -2.20
C GLU A 214 -13.25 4.01 -2.70
N ILE A 215 -14.12 4.59 -1.88
CA ILE A 215 -15.54 4.67 -2.20
C ILE A 215 -15.77 5.83 -3.15
N GLU A 216 -16.07 5.50 -4.40
CA GLU A 216 -16.61 6.47 -5.36
C GLU A 216 -18.02 6.88 -4.90
N VAL A 217 -18.17 8.16 -4.62
CA VAL A 217 -19.49 8.74 -4.34
C VAL A 217 -19.97 9.55 -5.53
N THR A 218 -21.24 9.93 -5.52
CA THR A 218 -21.94 10.55 -6.65
C THR A 218 -21.32 11.86 -7.17
N THR A 219 -20.39 12.46 -6.44
CA THR A 219 -19.70 13.70 -6.81
C THR A 219 -18.43 13.47 -7.64
N GLY A 220 -18.02 12.22 -7.85
CA GLY A 220 -16.86 11.86 -8.68
C GLY A 220 -15.50 11.91 -7.97
N HIS A 221 -15.48 12.22 -6.67
CA HIS A 221 -14.31 12.12 -5.81
C HIS A 221 -14.43 10.87 -4.92
N SER A 222 -13.36 10.08 -4.81
CA SER A 222 -13.32 8.97 -3.85
C SER A 222 -12.97 9.47 -2.45
N LEU A 223 -13.66 8.88 -1.47
CA LEU A 223 -13.30 8.98 -0.06
C LEU A 223 -12.49 7.76 0.34
N ASP A 224 -11.62 7.92 1.34
CA ASP A 224 -10.69 6.87 1.73
C ASP A 224 -11.40 5.60 2.18
N TYR A 225 -12.44 5.70 3.02
CA TYR A 225 -13.19 4.55 3.52
C TYR A 225 -14.70 4.78 3.67
N ARG A 226 -15.43 3.68 3.62
CA ARG A 226 -16.73 3.51 4.27
C ARG A 226 -16.58 2.50 5.40
N ALA A 227 -17.11 2.85 6.56
CA ALA A 227 -17.16 2.04 7.77
C ALA A 227 -18.61 1.60 8.04
N GLU A 228 -18.83 0.29 8.15
CA GLU A 228 -20.16 -0.32 8.23
C GLU A 228 -20.28 -1.31 9.40
N ASP A 229 -21.42 -1.25 10.09
CA ASP A 229 -21.91 -2.27 11.02
C ASP A 229 -23.45 -2.39 10.89
N GLU A 230 -24.13 -3.13 11.77
CA GLU A 230 -25.59 -3.31 11.71
C GLU A 230 -26.41 -2.00 11.82
N GLY A 231 -25.87 -0.95 12.45
CA GLY A 231 -26.56 0.32 12.72
C GLY A 231 -25.90 1.56 12.09
N THR A 232 -24.71 1.40 11.51
CA THR A 232 -23.81 2.49 11.14
C THR A 232 -23.34 2.29 9.71
N ASN A 233 -23.45 3.36 8.92
CA ASN A 233 -22.84 3.45 7.60
C ASN A 233 -22.28 4.85 7.45
N ARG A 234 -20.96 4.98 7.56
CA ARG A 234 -20.29 6.29 7.60
C ARG A 234 -19.11 6.33 6.64
N LEU A 235 -19.00 7.46 5.97
CA LEU A 235 -17.85 7.77 5.14
C LEU A 235 -16.76 8.37 6.02
N VAL A 236 -15.52 7.99 5.77
CA VAL A 236 -14.34 8.43 6.52
C VAL A 236 -13.30 8.92 5.51
N GLU A 237 -12.80 10.12 5.76
CA GLU A 237 -11.66 10.69 5.03
C GLU A 237 -10.47 10.75 5.97
N VAL A 238 -9.29 10.33 5.50
CA VAL A 238 -8.07 10.28 6.29
C VAL A 238 -7.12 11.37 5.81
N THR A 239 -6.49 12.03 6.77
CA THR A 239 -5.41 12.96 6.49
C THR A 239 -4.31 12.82 7.51
N ARG A 240 -3.07 12.99 7.06
CA ARG A 240 -1.87 12.83 7.89
C ARG A 240 -1.02 14.09 7.84
N PRO A 241 -1.09 14.95 8.87
CA PRO A 241 -0.23 16.13 8.96
C PRO A 241 1.24 15.74 8.90
N GLN A 242 2.03 16.55 8.20
CA GLN A 242 3.48 16.37 8.21
C GLN A 242 4.05 16.97 9.49
N PRO A 243 5.05 16.32 10.12
CA PRO A 243 5.73 16.91 11.23
C PRO A 243 6.34 18.25 10.76
N PRO A 244 6.18 19.33 11.52
CA PRO A 244 6.72 20.62 11.13
C PRO A 244 8.23 20.45 10.89
N GLY A 245 8.71 20.83 9.70
CA GLY A 245 10.15 20.86 9.43
C GLY A 245 10.85 21.84 10.36
N ASN A 246 12.19 21.91 10.32
CA ASN A 246 13.00 22.86 11.11
C ASN A 246 12.64 24.36 10.92
N ARG A 247 11.64 24.69 10.10
CA ARG A 247 11.05 26.04 10.01
C ARG A 247 10.05 26.22 11.15
N VAL A 248 10.50 26.95 12.16
CA VAL A 248 9.85 27.40 13.41
C VAL A 248 8.44 28.01 13.25
N ALA A 249 7.97 28.35 12.05
CA ALA A 249 6.93 29.38 11.88
C ALA A 249 5.48 28.98 12.22
N ALA A 250 5.14 27.70 12.43
CA ALA A 250 3.73 27.32 12.66
C ALA A 250 3.50 26.23 13.74
N GLY A 251 4.48 25.37 14.02
CA GLY A 251 4.36 24.33 15.05
C GLY A 251 3.36 23.20 14.71
N PRO A 252 3.29 22.13 15.53
CA PRO A 252 2.50 20.93 15.23
C PRO A 252 0.98 21.19 15.24
N VAL A 253 0.52 22.15 16.07
CA VAL A 253 -0.89 22.56 16.15
C VAL A 253 -1.37 23.20 14.86
N ALA A 254 -0.56 24.08 14.24
CA ALA A 254 -0.91 24.67 12.96
C ALA A 254 -0.86 23.62 11.84
N ALA A 255 0.12 22.71 11.85
CA ALA A 255 0.19 21.63 10.87
C ALA A 255 -1.10 20.78 10.84
N VAL A 256 -1.68 20.50 12.01
CA VAL A 256 -2.98 19.82 12.13
C VAL A 256 -4.11 20.67 11.50
N ARG A 257 -4.18 21.97 11.82
CA ARG A 257 -5.21 22.87 11.29
C ARG A 257 -5.12 23.02 9.77
N ASP A 258 -3.93 23.32 9.24
CA ASP A 258 -3.71 23.56 7.82
C ASP A 258 -4.02 22.31 6.98
N THR A 259 -3.63 21.14 7.51
CA THR A 259 -3.88 19.85 6.85
C THR A 259 -5.37 19.51 6.84
N ALA A 260 -6.08 19.75 7.95
CA ALA A 260 -7.52 19.55 8.03
C ALA A 260 -8.27 20.55 7.12
N GLU A 261 -7.87 21.82 7.10
CA GLU A 261 -8.48 22.87 6.26
C GLU A 261 -8.33 22.55 4.78
N THR A 262 -7.12 22.17 4.33
CA THR A 262 -6.87 21.79 2.93
C THR A 262 -7.76 20.64 2.47
N LYS A 263 -8.02 19.65 3.34
CA LYS A 263 -8.93 18.54 3.05
C LYS A 263 -10.41 18.93 3.09
N THR A 264 -10.76 19.88 3.96
CA THR A 264 -12.13 20.39 4.10
C THR A 264 -12.56 21.16 2.87
N ASP A 265 -11.72 22.09 2.40
CA ASP A 265 -12.02 22.99 1.28
C ASP A 265 -12.03 22.29 -0.08
N GLY A 266 -11.53 21.05 -0.15
CA GLY A 266 -11.59 20.19 -1.32
C GLY A 266 -12.67 19.11 -1.19
N GLN A 267 -12.21 17.86 -1.04
CA GLN A 267 -13.03 16.64 -1.12
C GLN A 267 -14.27 16.70 -0.20
N LEU A 268 -14.13 17.12 1.06
CA LEU A 268 -15.23 17.05 2.03
C LEU A 268 -16.37 18.04 1.78
N ALA A 269 -16.07 19.25 1.29
CA ALA A 269 -17.08 20.25 0.93
C ALA A 269 -17.96 19.75 -0.23
N GLU A 270 -17.38 19.02 -1.17
CA GLU A 270 -18.09 18.44 -2.32
C GLU A 270 -19.04 17.31 -1.92
N HIS A 271 -18.81 16.67 -0.76
CA HIS A 271 -19.64 15.60 -0.22
C HIS A 271 -20.71 16.08 0.79
N GLY A 272 -20.99 17.39 0.83
CA GLY A 272 -22.02 17.96 1.71
C GLY A 272 -21.71 17.84 3.21
N GLY A 273 -20.43 17.64 3.58
CA GLY A 273 -19.98 17.58 4.97
C GLY A 273 -20.35 16.31 5.75
N GLY A 274 -20.81 15.26 5.07
CA GLY A 274 -21.32 14.03 5.72
C GLY A 274 -20.26 13.03 6.21
N ALA A 275 -19.00 13.19 5.83
CA ALA A 275 -17.93 12.27 6.19
C ALA A 275 -17.24 12.67 7.52
N VAL A 276 -16.74 11.67 8.25
CA VAL A 276 -15.92 11.89 9.45
C VAL A 276 -14.47 12.08 9.04
N LEU A 277 -13.85 13.19 9.44
CA LEU A 277 -12.44 13.42 9.17
C LEU A 277 -11.57 12.74 10.24
N PHE A 278 -10.70 11.83 9.80
CA PHE A 278 -9.66 11.20 10.62
C PHE A 278 -8.35 11.94 10.40
N VAL A 279 -7.84 12.61 11.44
CA VAL A 279 -6.54 13.29 11.41
C VAL A 279 -5.52 12.40 12.13
N ASP A 280 -4.72 11.70 11.34
CA ASP A 280 -3.66 10.81 11.81
C ASP A 280 -2.40 11.60 12.19
N CYS A 281 -2.14 11.77 13.48
CA CYS A 281 -0.91 12.36 14.01
C CYS A 281 0.18 11.32 14.30
N SER A 282 0.09 10.09 13.79
CA SER A 282 1.10 9.04 14.00
C SER A 282 2.47 9.35 13.39
N SER A 283 2.55 10.37 12.51
CA SER A 283 3.81 10.93 12.00
C SER A 283 4.50 11.88 12.99
N PHE A 284 3.85 12.23 14.11
CA PHE A 284 4.39 13.17 15.08
C PHE A 284 5.20 12.45 16.15
N ARG A 285 6.27 13.12 16.57
CA ARG A 285 7.04 12.72 17.75
C ARG A 285 6.25 13.02 19.02
N GLU A 286 6.70 12.44 20.13
CA GLU A 286 6.08 12.58 21.45
C GLU A 286 5.79 14.04 21.84
N ASP A 287 6.75 14.94 21.67
CA ASP A 287 6.63 16.36 22.02
C ASP A 287 5.61 17.09 21.13
N ALA A 288 5.65 16.82 19.83
CA ALA A 288 4.72 17.38 18.85
C ALA A 288 3.29 16.92 19.12
N TRP A 289 3.10 15.65 19.44
CA TRP A 289 1.80 15.10 19.83
C TRP A 289 1.32 15.67 21.17
N ALA A 290 2.19 15.75 22.18
CA ALA A 290 1.83 16.32 23.48
C ALA A 290 1.30 17.76 23.34
N ALA A 291 1.89 18.55 22.45
CA ALA A 291 1.41 19.90 22.14
C ALA A 291 0.01 19.89 21.49
N VAL A 292 -0.22 19.05 20.47
CA VAL A 292 -1.54 18.90 19.82
C VAL A 292 -2.60 18.41 20.80
N ARG A 293 -2.27 17.41 21.60
CA ARG A 293 -3.15 16.82 22.61
C ARG A 293 -3.50 17.80 23.73
N GLY A 294 -2.56 18.65 24.14
CA GLY A 294 -2.79 19.69 25.14
C GLY A 294 -3.69 20.82 24.63
N GLU A 295 -3.43 21.31 23.42
CA GLU A 295 -4.15 22.45 22.82
C GLU A 295 -5.49 22.05 22.21
N ARG A 296 -5.63 20.81 21.72
CA ARG A 296 -6.79 20.27 21.01
C ARG A 296 -7.33 21.29 19.99
N PRO A 297 -6.55 21.67 18.96
CA PRO A 297 -6.92 22.73 18.03
C PRO A 297 -8.34 22.57 17.49
N ASP A 298 -9.06 23.70 17.39
CA ASP A 298 -10.32 23.69 16.68
C ASP A 298 -10.12 23.42 15.18
N LEU A 299 -11.03 22.64 14.61
CA LEU A 299 -11.03 22.24 13.20
C LEU A 299 -12.29 22.79 12.53
N ARG A 300 -12.15 23.28 11.29
CA ARG A 300 -13.27 23.79 10.51
C ARG A 300 -14.29 22.69 10.19
N HIS A 301 -13.81 21.51 9.82
CA HIS A 301 -14.66 20.34 9.57
C HIS A 301 -15.05 19.65 10.87
N ARG A 302 -16.34 19.32 10.98
CA ARG A 302 -16.89 18.47 12.04
C ARG A 302 -17.98 17.61 11.39
N PRO A 303 -18.05 16.29 11.69
CA PRO A 303 -17.32 15.58 12.75
C PRO A 303 -15.88 15.21 12.40
N ALA A 304 -15.00 15.21 13.39
CA ALA A 304 -13.60 14.79 13.22
C ALA A 304 -13.03 14.08 14.47
N VAL A 305 -12.04 13.21 14.23
CA VAL A 305 -11.25 12.51 15.23
C VAL A 305 -9.77 12.81 14.97
N VAL A 306 -9.07 13.31 15.99
CA VAL A 306 -7.62 13.54 15.92
C VAL A 306 -6.96 12.53 16.85
N TYR A 307 -6.07 11.70 16.32
CA TYR A 307 -5.47 10.61 17.06
C TYR A 307 -4.00 10.43 16.75
N ARG A 308 -3.32 9.69 17.60
CA ARG A 308 -1.97 9.17 17.34
C ARG A 308 -1.96 7.69 17.70
N ALA A 309 -1.58 6.86 16.73
CA ALA A 309 -1.27 5.47 16.94
C ALA A 309 0.23 5.29 17.21
N ARG A 310 0.55 4.29 18.02
CA ARG A 310 1.91 3.82 18.28
C ARG A 310 2.04 2.37 17.81
N PRO A 311 3.24 1.94 17.39
CA PRO A 311 3.45 0.54 16.99
C PRO A 311 3.31 -0.50 18.11
N ASP A 312 3.21 -0.08 19.38
CA ASP A 312 2.89 -0.96 20.51
C ASP A 312 1.37 -1.26 20.62
N GLY A 313 0.57 -0.78 19.67
CA GLY A 313 -0.87 -0.96 19.62
C GLY A 313 -1.67 0.13 20.34
N ARG A 314 -1.02 1.02 21.10
CA ARG A 314 -1.72 2.11 21.77
C ARG A 314 -2.16 3.17 20.77
N VAL A 315 -3.44 3.55 20.85
CA VAL A 315 -4.00 4.70 20.13
C VAL A 315 -4.65 5.62 21.13
N GLU A 316 -4.28 6.90 21.12
CA GLU A 316 -4.92 7.94 21.93
C GLU A 316 -5.38 9.12 21.07
N GLY A 317 -6.43 9.83 21.47
CA GLY A 317 -6.98 10.91 20.66
C GLY A 317 -8.07 11.74 21.32
N TYR A 318 -8.66 12.66 20.56
CA TYR A 318 -9.80 13.47 20.99
C TYR A 318 -10.78 13.70 19.83
N ARG A 319 -12.04 14.00 20.19
CA ARG A 319 -13.14 14.24 19.24
C ARG A 319 -13.37 15.72 18.98
N LYS A 320 -13.90 16.04 17.80
CA LYS A 320 -14.40 17.38 17.43
C LYS A 320 -15.78 17.25 16.79
N GLY A 321 -16.78 17.85 17.45
CA GLY A 321 -18.19 17.70 17.08
C GLY A 321 -18.77 16.35 17.50
N SER A 322 -19.98 16.05 17.02
CA SER A 322 -20.66 14.78 17.30
C SER A 322 -20.20 13.70 16.33
N VAL A 323 -19.19 12.93 16.73
CA VAL A 323 -18.64 11.83 15.91
C VAL A 323 -19.60 10.65 15.92
N PRO A 324 -20.18 10.25 14.77
CA PRO A 324 -21.19 9.18 14.69
C PRO A 324 -20.55 7.80 14.51
N LEU A 325 -19.44 7.55 15.22
CA LEU A 325 -18.67 6.30 15.23
C LEU A 325 -18.27 6.00 16.69
N GLU A 326 -18.55 4.79 17.14
CA GLU A 326 -18.21 4.30 18.47
C GLU A 326 -16.79 3.72 18.44
N LEU A 327 -15.80 4.56 18.79
CA LEU A 327 -14.38 4.23 18.68
C LEU A 327 -13.72 3.93 20.03
N GLY A 328 -14.50 3.81 21.10
CA GLY A 328 -13.98 3.68 22.48
C GLY A 328 -13.16 2.40 22.72
N ASP A 329 -13.43 1.36 21.93
CA ASP A 329 -12.71 0.08 22.01
C ASP A 329 -11.36 0.12 21.26
N ALA A 330 -11.16 1.10 20.36
CA ALA A 330 -9.96 1.24 19.54
C ALA A 330 -9.10 2.47 19.89
N ILE A 331 -9.68 3.51 20.48
CA ILE A 331 -8.99 4.76 20.84
C ILE A 331 -9.24 5.10 22.31
N GLU A 332 -8.14 5.31 23.04
CA GLU A 332 -8.17 5.94 24.35
C GLU A 332 -8.42 7.45 24.19
N PHE A 333 -9.66 7.88 24.42
CA PHE A 333 -10.00 9.29 24.31
C PHE A 333 -9.61 10.09 25.56
N VAL A 334 -8.99 11.25 25.34
CA VAL A 334 -8.50 12.16 26.39
C VAL A 334 -9.36 13.43 26.51
N ASP A 335 -10.64 13.34 26.15
CA ASP A 335 -11.59 14.45 26.12
C ASP A 335 -12.00 14.97 27.52
#